data_AF-A0A1G0LBK7-F1
#
_entry.id   AF-A0A1G0LBK7-F1
#
_cell.length_a   1.000
_cell.length_b   1.000
_cell.length_c   1.000
_cell.angle_alpha   90.00
_cell.angle_beta   90.00
_cell.angle_gamma   90.00
#
_symmetry.space_group_name_H-M   'P 1'
#
loop_
_entity.id
_entity.type
_entity.pdbx_description
1 polymer ?
#
loop_
_entity_poly.entity_id
_entity_poly.type
_entity_poly.pdbx_seq_one_letter_code
_entity_poly.pdbx_strand_id
1 'polypeptide(L)'
;MELRGGVLIPADEAYSRRGFLGAALKVLARETGQLLADRVAPRRSFRPPGALPEAGFLAACTRCGYCVEACPVDAVVTAPPSAGLAALTPVIEPTVEPCIACEGMFCASVCPTGALVVPADGWAHEKIGELSLDAERCIAFQDIQCGVCARVCPVGPEALDLDEKGRPVILNGCVGCGVCVRACVTSPSSLALQILEF
;
A
#
# COMPACT_ATOMS: atom_id res chain seq x y z
N MET A 1 -63.46 1.02 -22.98
CA MET A 1 -63.40 -0.29 -23.66
C MET A 1 -62.68 -0.03 -24.98
N GLU A 2 -61.50 -0.56 -25.30
CA GLU A 2 -60.73 -1.69 -24.79
C GLU A 2 -59.21 -1.43 -24.96
N LEU A 3 -58.44 -2.24 -24.24
CA LEU A 3 -56.98 -2.38 -24.25
C LEU A 3 -56.50 -3.09 -25.53
N ARG A 4 -55.31 -2.74 -26.05
CA ARG A 4 -54.07 -3.58 -25.95
C ARG A 4 -52.94 -3.06 -26.84
N GLY A 5 -51.74 -3.09 -26.28
CA GLY A 5 -50.53 -2.43 -26.74
C GLY A 5 -49.96 -2.94 -28.07
N GLY A 6 -49.55 -1.98 -28.89
CA GLY A 6 -48.64 -2.19 -30.01
C GLY A 6 -47.23 -1.81 -29.58
N VAL A 7 -46.40 -2.82 -29.29
CA VAL A 7 -44.95 -2.67 -29.42
C VAL A 7 -44.68 -2.74 -30.92
N LEU A 8 -44.31 -1.61 -31.51
CA LEU A 8 -43.81 -1.56 -32.88
C LEU A 8 -42.49 -2.34 -32.93
N ILE A 9 -42.53 -3.53 -33.53
CA ILE A 9 -41.34 -4.30 -33.90
C ILE A 9 -40.83 -3.73 -35.22
N PRO A 10 -39.65 -3.10 -35.30
CA PRO A 10 -39.04 -2.80 -36.58
C PRO A 10 -38.56 -4.11 -37.22
N ALA A 11 -39.05 -4.36 -38.43
CA ALA A 11 -38.62 -5.45 -39.28
C ALA A 11 -37.28 -5.11 -39.95
N ASP A 12 -36.39 -6.10 -39.94
CA ASP A 12 -35.25 -6.30 -40.86
C ASP A 12 -34.06 -5.34 -40.77
N GLU A 13 -33.05 -5.74 -39.97
CA GLU A 13 -31.66 -5.45 -40.32
C GLU A 13 -30.77 -6.62 -39.87
N ALA A 14 -30.16 -7.27 -40.86
CA ALA A 14 -29.38 -8.49 -40.74
C ALA A 14 -28.50 -8.56 -39.48
N TYR A 15 -28.83 -9.51 -38.59
CA TYR A 15 -27.93 -10.06 -37.58
C TYR A 15 -26.73 -10.72 -38.28
N SER A 16 -25.78 -9.90 -38.70
CA SER A 16 -24.64 -10.31 -39.50
C SER A 16 -23.69 -11.13 -38.63
N ARG A 17 -23.29 -12.31 -39.12
CA ARG A 17 -22.24 -13.15 -38.52
C ARG A 17 -20.95 -12.36 -38.27
N ARG A 18 -20.69 -11.31 -39.08
CA ARG A 18 -19.55 -10.39 -38.90
C ARG A 18 -19.72 -9.45 -37.70
N GLY A 19 -20.95 -9.05 -37.38
CA GLY A 19 -21.26 -8.27 -36.18
C GLY A 19 -21.07 -9.09 -34.90
N PHE A 20 -21.48 -10.36 -34.92
CA PHE A 20 -21.23 -11.29 -33.81
C PHE A 20 -19.73 -11.61 -33.64
N LEU A 21 -19.01 -11.88 -34.74
CA LEU A 21 -17.55 -12.08 -34.70
C LEU A 21 -16.81 -10.82 -34.23
N GLY A 22 -17.24 -9.63 -34.67
CA GLY A 22 -16.67 -8.36 -34.21
C GLY A 22 -16.96 -8.05 -32.74
N ALA A 23 -18.15 -8.40 -32.25
CA ALA A 23 -18.49 -8.26 -30.83
C ALA A 23 -17.73 -9.27 -29.97
N ALA A 24 -17.67 -10.54 -30.38
CA ALA A 24 -16.92 -11.60 -29.70
C ALA A 24 -15.42 -11.29 -29.66
N LEU A 25 -14.84 -10.82 -30.78
CA LEU A 25 -13.43 -10.41 -30.82
C LEU A 25 -13.15 -9.21 -29.91
N LYS A 26 -14.08 -8.25 -29.80
CA LYS A 26 -13.95 -7.12 -28.87
C LYS A 26 -14.05 -7.54 -27.41
N VAL A 27 -14.94 -8.48 -27.08
CA VAL A 27 -15.04 -9.06 -25.73
C VAL A 27 -13.77 -9.84 -25.39
N LEU A 28 -13.33 -10.72 -26.29
CA LEU A 28 -12.07 -11.46 -26.13
C LEU A 28 -10.86 -10.54 -26.04
N ALA A 29 -10.78 -9.47 -26.83
CA ALA A 29 -9.69 -8.48 -26.76
C ALA A 29 -9.71 -7.70 -25.44
N ARG A 30 -10.89 -7.41 -24.88
CA ARG A 30 -11.03 -6.77 -23.56
C ARG A 30 -10.65 -7.73 -22.43
N GLU A 31 -11.14 -8.97 -22.47
CA GLU A 31 -10.83 -9.98 -21.47
C GLU A 31 -9.33 -10.35 -21.49
N THR A 32 -8.75 -10.57 -22.68
CA THR A 32 -7.30 -10.80 -22.80
C THR A 32 -6.49 -9.57 -22.40
N GLY A 33 -6.95 -8.36 -22.74
CA GLY A 33 -6.34 -7.10 -22.30
C GLY A 33 -6.38 -6.92 -20.78
N GLN A 34 -7.49 -7.26 -20.13
CA GLN A 34 -7.65 -7.22 -18.68
C GLN A 34 -6.81 -8.28 -17.98
N LEU A 35 -6.77 -9.51 -18.50
CA LEU A 35 -5.92 -10.58 -17.95
C LEU A 35 -4.43 -10.28 -18.09
N LEU A 36 -4.02 -9.60 -19.17
CA LEU A 36 -2.66 -9.11 -19.32
C LEU A 36 -2.40 -7.94 -18.37
N ALA A 37 -3.35 -6.99 -18.22
CA ALA A 37 -3.22 -5.87 -17.30
C ALA A 37 -3.09 -6.33 -15.84
N ASP A 38 -3.88 -7.32 -15.40
CA ASP A 38 -3.80 -7.87 -14.03
C ASP A 38 -2.50 -8.64 -13.77
N ARG A 39 -1.87 -9.20 -14.81
CA ARG A 39 -0.54 -9.82 -14.71
C ARG A 39 0.60 -8.80 -14.72
N VAL A 40 0.38 -7.64 -15.33
CA VAL A 40 1.39 -6.59 -15.52
C VAL A 40 1.32 -5.52 -14.44
N ALA A 41 0.14 -5.29 -13.86
CA ALA A 41 -0.04 -4.31 -12.78
C ALA A 41 0.67 -4.82 -11.51
N PRO A 42 1.74 -4.15 -11.05
CA PRO A 42 2.38 -4.51 -9.81
C PRO A 42 1.35 -4.37 -8.69
N ARG A 43 1.17 -5.43 -7.89
CA ARG A 43 0.46 -5.30 -6.62
C ARG A 43 1.26 -4.34 -5.77
N ARG A 44 0.71 -3.14 -5.55
CA ARG A 44 1.35 -2.12 -4.74
C ARG A 44 1.58 -2.71 -3.35
N SER A 45 2.81 -2.58 -2.84
CA SER A 45 3.22 -3.07 -1.53
C SER A 45 4.10 -2.01 -0.89
N PHE A 46 4.15 -1.97 0.44
CA PHE A 46 5.08 -1.08 1.13
C PHE A 46 6.51 -1.58 0.89
N ARG A 47 7.40 -0.67 0.49
CA ARG A 47 8.82 -0.98 0.31
C ARG A 47 9.57 -0.76 1.62
N PRO A 48 10.68 -1.50 1.85
CA PRO A 48 11.61 -1.14 2.91
C PRO A 48 12.14 0.29 2.75
N PRO A 49 12.58 0.94 3.85
CA PRO A 49 13.14 2.28 3.80
C PRO A 49 14.35 2.37 2.86
N GLY A 50 14.50 3.53 2.24
CA GLY A 50 15.58 3.83 1.32
C GLY A 50 15.39 3.24 -0.08
N ALA A 51 14.21 2.72 -0.40
CA ALA A 51 13.95 2.17 -1.72
C ALA A 51 14.04 3.25 -2.80
N LEU A 52 14.73 2.92 -3.90
CA LEU A 52 14.66 3.72 -5.11
C LEU A 52 13.20 3.81 -5.60
N PRO A 53 12.87 4.79 -6.46
CA PRO A 53 11.59 4.82 -7.16
C PRO A 53 11.32 3.47 -7.84
N GLU A 54 10.06 3.03 -7.87
CA GLU A 54 9.67 1.64 -8.12
C GLU A 54 10.37 1.02 -9.35
N ALA A 55 10.43 1.75 -10.48
CA ALA A 55 11.11 1.26 -11.68
C ALA A 55 12.63 1.04 -11.47
N GLY A 56 13.30 1.96 -10.79
CA GLY A 56 14.73 1.85 -10.44
C GLY A 56 14.98 0.75 -9.42
N PHE A 57 14.12 0.64 -8.41
CA PHE A 57 14.17 -0.43 -7.42
C PHE A 57 14.04 -1.81 -8.07
N LEU A 58 13.03 -2.02 -8.93
CA LEU A 58 12.81 -3.29 -9.62
C LEU A 58 13.96 -3.67 -10.56
N ALA A 59 14.62 -2.68 -11.16
CA ALA A 59 15.78 -2.89 -12.02
C ALA A 59 17.06 -3.23 -11.22
N ALA A 60 17.27 -2.58 -10.06
CA ALA A 60 18.46 -2.76 -9.25
C ALA A 60 18.38 -3.95 -8.29
N CYS A 61 17.18 -4.37 -7.88
CA CYS A 61 17.00 -5.43 -6.89
C CYS A 61 17.30 -6.81 -7.47
N THR A 62 18.34 -7.47 -6.93
CA THR A 62 18.75 -8.83 -7.32
C THR A 62 17.98 -9.93 -6.59
N ARG A 63 17.06 -9.59 -5.68
CA ARG A 63 16.26 -10.56 -4.90
C ARG A 63 17.14 -11.49 -4.04
N CYS A 64 18.27 -10.97 -3.53
CA CYS A 64 19.23 -11.73 -2.74
C CYS A 64 18.76 -12.08 -1.31
N GLY A 65 17.78 -11.34 -0.76
CA GLY A 65 17.21 -11.61 0.56
C GLY A 65 17.96 -11.01 1.76
N TYR A 66 19.13 -10.38 1.59
CA TYR A 66 19.89 -9.83 2.74
C TYR A 66 19.12 -8.81 3.59
N CYS A 67 18.25 -8.02 2.97
CA CYS A 67 17.40 -7.07 3.69
C CYS A 67 16.32 -7.75 4.56
N VAL A 68 15.85 -8.94 4.17
CA VAL A 68 14.93 -9.76 4.96
C VAL A 68 15.66 -10.28 6.19
N GLU A 69 16.84 -10.89 6.00
CA GLU A 69 17.66 -11.45 7.08
C GLU A 69 18.17 -10.40 8.07
N ALA A 70 18.45 -9.18 7.61
CA ALA A 70 18.97 -8.09 8.44
C ALA A 70 17.89 -7.34 9.23
N CYS A 71 16.60 -7.61 8.99
CA CYS A 71 15.52 -6.90 9.67
C CYS A 71 15.39 -7.39 11.13
N PRO A 72 15.59 -6.55 12.15
CA PRO A 72 15.62 -7.00 13.55
C PRO A 72 14.25 -7.44 14.10
N VAL A 73 13.17 -7.16 13.37
CA VAL A 73 11.79 -7.44 13.76
C VAL A 73 11.04 -8.24 12.69
N ASP A 74 11.74 -8.75 11.66
CA ASP A 74 11.13 -9.51 10.56
C ASP A 74 10.00 -8.79 9.80
N ALA A 75 9.99 -7.45 9.82
CA ALA A 75 9.00 -6.64 9.11
C ALA A 75 9.17 -6.69 7.59
N VAL A 76 10.40 -6.93 7.11
CA VAL A 76 10.70 -7.08 5.68
C VAL A 76 10.53 -8.54 5.29
N VAL A 77 9.61 -8.81 4.38
CA VAL A 77 9.31 -10.16 3.88
C VAL A 77 9.44 -10.22 2.37
N THR A 78 9.60 -11.43 1.84
CA THR A 78 9.69 -11.67 0.40
C THR A 78 8.30 -11.64 -0.23
N ALA A 79 8.11 -10.77 -1.22
CA ALA A 79 6.86 -10.71 -1.99
C ALA A 79 6.55 -12.06 -2.65
N PRO A 80 5.26 -12.46 -2.70
CA PRO A 80 4.88 -13.74 -3.25
C PRO A 80 5.19 -13.82 -4.76
N PRO A 81 5.36 -15.03 -5.34
CA PRO A 81 5.54 -15.22 -6.77
C PRO A 81 4.43 -14.61 -7.64
N SER A 82 3.24 -14.41 -7.06
CA SER A 82 2.09 -13.78 -7.72
C SER A 82 2.16 -12.26 -7.78
N ALA A 83 3.18 -11.60 -7.24
CA ALA A 83 3.33 -10.14 -7.23
C ALA A 83 3.82 -9.54 -8.56
N GLY A 84 3.78 -10.29 -9.66
CA GLY A 84 4.18 -9.80 -10.99
C GLY A 84 5.65 -9.42 -11.04
N LEU A 85 5.97 -8.21 -11.53
CA LEU A 85 7.35 -7.72 -11.60
C LEU A 85 8.02 -7.58 -10.21
N ALA A 86 7.22 -7.34 -9.18
CA ALA A 86 7.66 -7.27 -7.79
C ALA A 86 7.85 -8.65 -7.15
N ALA A 87 7.60 -9.76 -7.86
CA ALA A 87 7.80 -11.10 -7.32
C ALA A 87 9.22 -11.26 -6.76
N LEU A 88 9.27 -11.86 -5.55
CA LEU A 88 10.50 -12.15 -4.80
C LEU A 88 11.33 -10.91 -4.39
N THR A 89 10.79 -9.71 -4.56
CA THR A 89 11.41 -8.49 -4.03
C THR A 89 10.99 -8.27 -2.57
N PRO A 90 11.78 -7.54 -1.76
CA PRO A 90 11.40 -7.27 -0.38
C PRO A 90 10.23 -6.28 -0.31
N VAL A 91 9.30 -6.57 0.58
CA VAL A 91 8.10 -5.77 0.89
C VAL A 91 7.85 -5.78 2.39
N ILE A 92 7.02 -4.86 2.87
CA ILE A 92 6.51 -4.81 4.24
C ILE A 92 5.00 -4.98 4.19
N GLU A 93 4.45 -5.72 5.16
CA GLU A 93 3.01 -5.79 5.43
C GLU A 93 2.75 -5.16 6.81
N PRO A 94 2.49 -3.84 6.88
CA PRO A 94 2.43 -3.13 8.15
C PRO A 94 1.34 -3.61 9.11
N THR A 95 0.32 -4.29 8.59
CA THR A 95 -0.76 -4.86 9.39
C THR A 95 -0.34 -6.14 10.12
N VAL A 96 0.65 -6.86 9.60
CA VAL A 96 1.21 -8.08 10.19
C VAL A 96 2.38 -7.75 11.09
N GLU A 97 3.39 -7.07 10.55
CA GLU A 97 4.60 -6.66 11.27
C GLU A 97 5.13 -5.34 10.69
N PRO A 98 4.92 -4.20 11.37
CA PRO A 98 5.33 -2.89 10.88
C PRO A 98 6.83 -2.69 11.01
N CYS A 99 7.37 -1.81 10.16
CA CYS A 99 8.72 -1.32 10.34
C CYS A 99 8.81 -0.54 11.67
N ILE A 100 9.86 -0.78 12.46
CA ILE A 100 10.09 -0.05 13.72
C ILE A 100 10.94 1.22 13.53
N ALA A 101 11.14 1.67 12.31
CA ALA A 101 12.01 2.81 11.98
C ALA A 101 13.39 2.74 12.67
N CYS A 102 14.05 1.57 12.62
CA CYS A 102 15.30 1.36 13.34
C CYS A 102 16.40 2.34 12.87
N GLU A 103 17.17 2.88 13.80
CA GLU A 103 18.23 3.86 13.53
C GLU A 103 19.23 3.37 12.48
N GLY A 104 19.66 2.11 12.56
CA GLY A 104 20.65 1.54 11.65
C GLY A 104 20.16 1.27 10.22
N MET A 105 18.85 1.43 9.94
CA MET A 105 18.23 1.09 8.65
C MET A 105 18.80 -0.20 8.04
N PHE A 106 18.89 -1.27 8.83
CA PHE A 106 19.77 -2.40 8.51
C PHE A 106 19.45 -3.03 7.14
N CYS A 107 18.17 -3.12 6.78
CA CYS A 107 17.71 -3.57 5.48
C CYS A 107 18.33 -2.80 4.30
N ALA A 108 18.46 -1.48 4.40
CA ALA A 108 19.11 -0.64 3.40
C ALA A 108 20.64 -0.72 3.48
N SER A 109 21.20 -0.75 4.70
CA SER A 109 22.66 -0.78 4.92
C SER A 109 23.36 -2.01 4.31
N VAL A 110 22.65 -3.14 4.23
CA VAL A 110 23.18 -4.40 3.70
C VAL A 110 22.91 -4.59 2.20
N CYS A 111 22.25 -3.64 1.53
CA CYS A 111 21.86 -3.79 0.13
C CYS A 111 23.08 -3.64 -0.80
N PRO A 112 23.51 -4.71 -1.49
CA PRO A 112 24.76 -4.68 -2.26
C PRO A 112 24.61 -3.92 -3.60
N THR A 113 23.39 -3.76 -4.10
CA THR A 113 23.12 -3.13 -5.41
C THR A 113 22.68 -1.68 -5.32
N GLY A 114 22.42 -1.18 -4.12
CA GLY A 114 21.83 0.15 -3.93
C GLY A 114 20.36 0.23 -4.36
N ALA A 115 19.65 -0.90 -4.45
CA ALA A 115 18.19 -0.88 -4.61
C ALA A 115 17.49 -0.25 -3.39
N LEU A 116 18.07 -0.49 -2.21
CA LEU A 116 17.79 0.23 -0.98
C LEU A 116 19.06 1.02 -0.61
N VAL A 117 18.90 2.29 -0.22
CA VAL A 117 20.00 3.20 0.10
C VAL A 117 19.70 3.87 1.44
N VAL A 118 20.67 3.88 2.35
CA VAL A 118 20.55 4.67 3.59
C VAL A 118 20.63 6.16 3.22
N PRO A 119 19.58 6.97 3.44
CA PRO A 119 19.63 8.40 3.16
C PRO A 119 20.70 9.08 4.03
N ALA A 120 21.32 10.14 3.51
CA ALA A 120 22.41 10.85 4.21
C ALA A 120 21.96 11.46 5.55
N ASP A 121 20.68 11.79 5.66
CA ASP A 121 19.97 12.36 6.80
C ASP A 121 19.08 11.33 7.53
N GLY A 122 19.28 10.03 7.25
CA GLY A 122 18.56 8.94 7.87
C GLY A 122 17.05 9.06 7.66
N TRP A 123 16.30 9.12 8.76
CA TRP A 123 14.83 9.15 8.74
C TRP A 123 14.22 10.54 8.48
N ALA A 124 15.02 11.61 8.47
CA ALA A 124 14.49 12.98 8.47
C ALA A 124 13.57 13.29 7.27
N HIS A 125 13.85 12.72 6.10
CA HIS A 125 13.03 12.89 4.89
C HIS A 125 12.63 11.55 4.26
N GLU A 126 12.80 10.44 4.98
CA GLU A 126 12.43 9.12 4.51
C GLU A 126 10.95 8.85 4.82
N LYS A 127 10.18 8.48 3.81
CA LYS A 127 8.79 8.03 3.97
C LYS A 127 8.59 6.69 3.28
N ILE A 128 8.03 5.73 4.02
CA ILE A 128 7.64 4.43 3.48
C ILE A 128 6.12 4.30 3.30
N GLY A 129 5.34 5.20 3.89
CA GLY A 129 3.89 5.27 3.73
C GLY A 129 3.34 6.62 4.17
N GLU A 130 2.06 6.87 3.89
CA GLU A 130 1.33 8.03 4.39
C GLU A 130 0.31 7.59 5.45
N LEU A 131 0.35 8.23 6.61
CA LEU A 131 -0.54 7.89 7.73
C LEU A 131 -1.76 8.82 7.74
N SER A 132 -2.94 8.24 7.95
CA SER A 132 -4.19 8.98 8.09
C SER A 132 -4.89 8.58 9.39
N LEU A 133 -5.66 9.52 9.94
CA LEU A 133 -6.43 9.36 11.17
C LEU A 133 -7.92 9.60 10.90
N ASP A 134 -8.74 8.63 11.29
CA ASP A 134 -10.19 8.72 11.33
C ASP A 134 -10.62 9.20 12.73
N ALA A 135 -10.95 10.49 12.82
CA ALA A 135 -11.37 11.13 14.06
C ALA A 135 -12.73 10.62 14.58
N GLU A 136 -13.62 10.17 13.70
CA GLU A 136 -14.94 9.64 14.11
C GLU A 136 -14.79 8.28 14.80
N ARG A 137 -13.85 7.46 14.32
CA ARG A 137 -13.56 6.15 14.93
C ARG A 137 -12.71 6.25 16.19
N CYS A 138 -11.85 7.25 16.29
CA CYS A 138 -10.87 7.36 17.35
C CYS A 138 -11.53 7.63 18.72
N ILE A 139 -11.35 6.70 19.67
CA ILE A 139 -11.93 6.83 21.01
C ILE A 139 -11.38 8.04 21.80
N ALA A 140 -10.20 8.55 21.45
CA ALA A 140 -9.66 9.78 22.04
C ALA A 140 -10.49 11.03 21.68
N PHE A 141 -11.20 11.00 20.55
CA PHE A 141 -12.16 12.05 20.18
C PHE A 141 -13.53 11.88 20.84
N GLN A 142 -13.73 10.78 21.59
CA GLN A 142 -14.94 10.47 22.36
C GLN A 142 -14.69 10.63 23.87
N ASP A 143 -13.74 11.52 24.24
CA ASP A 143 -13.33 11.83 25.62
C ASP A 143 -12.75 10.64 26.42
N ILE A 144 -12.41 9.52 25.77
CA ILE A 144 -11.71 8.40 26.40
C ILE A 144 -10.21 8.66 26.36
N GLN A 145 -9.54 8.56 27.51
CA GLN A 145 -8.09 8.76 27.62
C GLN A 145 -7.34 7.63 26.89
N CYS A 146 -6.96 7.87 25.65
CA CYS A 146 -6.23 6.94 24.80
C CYS A 146 -5.11 7.67 24.04
N GLY A 147 -3.88 7.21 24.22
CA GLY A 147 -2.70 7.73 23.53
C GLY A 147 -1.71 6.62 23.18
N VAL A 148 -2.21 5.40 22.94
CA VAL A 148 -1.35 4.24 22.65
C VAL A 148 -0.50 4.49 21.41
N CYS A 149 -1.09 5.08 20.37
CA CYS A 149 -0.43 5.33 19.08
C CYS A 149 0.80 6.25 19.22
N ALA A 150 0.68 7.35 19.97
CA ALA A 150 1.80 8.26 20.24
C ALA A 150 2.88 7.59 21.10
N ARG A 151 2.48 6.86 22.15
CA ARG A 151 3.44 6.17 23.06
C ARG A 151 4.25 5.07 22.39
N VAL A 152 3.69 4.37 21.40
CA VAL A 152 4.41 3.33 20.66
C VAL A 152 5.16 3.86 19.44
N CYS A 153 5.03 5.15 19.12
CA CYS A 153 5.63 5.72 17.92
C CYS A 153 7.17 5.66 18.03
N PRO A 154 7.88 4.93 17.15
CA PRO A 154 9.33 4.79 17.26
C PRO A 154 10.08 6.09 16.96
N VAL A 155 9.48 7.00 16.19
CA VAL A 155 10.03 8.33 15.89
C VAL A 155 9.72 9.32 17.02
N GLY A 156 8.71 9.03 17.86
CA GLY A 156 8.31 9.87 18.97
C GLY A 156 7.47 11.10 18.56
N PRO A 157 7.51 12.18 19.37
CA PRO A 157 6.59 13.31 19.26
C PRO A 157 6.82 14.19 18.02
N GLU A 158 7.93 14.03 17.30
CA GLU A 158 8.13 14.70 16.01
C GLU A 158 7.24 14.13 14.89
N ALA A 159 6.75 12.91 15.07
CA ALA A 159 5.93 12.18 14.10
C ALA A 159 4.47 12.03 14.50
N LEU A 160 4.21 11.71 15.77
CA LEU A 160 2.88 11.47 16.28
C LEU A 160 2.84 11.78 17.77
N ASP A 161 2.07 12.80 18.14
CA ASP A 161 1.92 13.25 19.52
C ASP A 161 0.44 13.39 19.91
N LEU A 162 0.18 13.80 21.14
CA LEU A 162 -1.15 14.13 21.65
C LEU A 162 -1.29 15.65 21.81
N ASP A 163 -2.44 16.18 21.39
CA ASP A 163 -2.78 17.57 21.69
C ASP A 163 -3.13 17.77 23.19
N GLU A 164 -3.43 19.00 23.58
CA GLU A 164 -3.80 19.36 24.96
C GLU A 164 -5.03 18.60 25.50
N LYS A 165 -5.86 18.03 24.61
CA LYS A 165 -7.05 17.24 24.95
C LYS A 165 -6.78 15.74 24.94
N GLY A 166 -5.52 15.32 24.71
CA GLY A 166 -5.14 13.91 24.62
C GLY A 166 -5.50 13.26 23.27
N ARG A 167 -5.75 14.05 22.22
CA ARG A 167 -6.12 13.54 20.88
C ARG A 167 -4.88 13.41 20.00
N PRO A 168 -4.73 12.32 19.24
CA PRO A 168 -3.56 12.13 18.39
C PRO A 168 -3.47 13.16 17.26
N VAL A 169 -2.28 13.71 17.06
CA VAL A 169 -1.92 14.63 15.97
C VAL A 169 -0.74 14.06 15.20
N ILE A 170 -0.92 13.84 13.91
CA ILE A 170 0.14 13.39 13.00
C ILE A 170 0.95 14.62 12.57
N LEU A 171 2.27 14.52 12.67
CA LEU A 171 3.23 15.60 12.41
C LEU A 171 4.16 15.23 11.25
N ASN A 172 4.96 16.21 10.80
CA ASN A 172 5.80 16.08 9.60
C ASN A 172 6.89 15.01 9.72
N GLY A 173 7.33 14.65 10.93
CA GLY A 173 8.30 13.57 11.14
C GLY A 173 7.71 12.18 10.94
N CYS A 174 6.43 12.03 10.60
CA CYS A 174 5.83 10.72 10.38
C CYS A 174 6.38 10.07 9.11
N VAL A 175 7.10 8.96 9.31
CA VAL A 175 7.71 8.16 8.23
C VAL A 175 6.75 7.10 7.65
N GLY A 176 5.54 6.97 8.21
CA GLY A 176 4.53 6.02 7.75
C GLY A 176 4.82 4.54 8.05
N CYS A 177 5.47 4.25 9.19
CA CYS A 177 5.94 2.89 9.49
C CYS A 177 4.86 1.89 9.93
N GLY A 178 3.72 2.36 10.43
CA GLY A 178 2.56 1.53 10.76
C GLY A 178 2.51 0.95 12.17
N VAL A 179 3.51 1.20 13.02
CA VAL A 179 3.50 0.72 14.42
C VAL A 179 2.23 1.17 15.16
N CYS A 180 1.82 2.41 14.95
CA CYS A 180 0.61 2.98 15.53
C CYS A 180 -0.69 2.35 14.99
N VAL A 181 -0.71 1.89 13.73
CA VAL A 181 -1.86 1.20 13.13
C VAL A 181 -2.06 -0.14 13.81
N ARG A 182 -0.99 -0.91 13.98
CA ARG A 182 -1.03 -2.22 14.68
C ARG A 182 -1.39 -2.09 16.15
N ALA A 183 -0.92 -1.03 16.82
CA ALA A 183 -1.19 -0.79 18.24
C ALA A 183 -2.58 -0.18 18.52
N CYS A 184 -3.32 0.24 17.49
CA CYS A 184 -4.62 0.88 17.67
C CYS A 184 -5.62 -0.11 18.30
N VAL A 185 -6.35 0.36 19.33
CA VAL A 185 -7.29 -0.48 20.09
C VAL A 185 -8.67 -0.61 19.46
N THR A 186 -8.95 0.15 18.40
CA THR A 186 -10.25 0.11 17.71
C THR A 186 -10.25 -0.97 16.63
N SER A 187 -11.44 -1.51 16.33
CA SER A 187 -11.65 -2.44 15.23
C SER A 187 -12.75 -1.92 14.30
N PRO A 188 -12.44 -1.54 13.04
CA PRO A 188 -11.09 -1.46 12.45
C PRO A 188 -10.22 -0.38 13.11
N SER A 189 -8.91 -0.36 12.83
CA SER A 189 -8.01 0.68 13.33
C SER A 189 -8.52 2.08 12.94
N SER A 190 -8.41 3.06 13.84
CA SER A 190 -8.66 4.48 13.54
C SER A 190 -7.53 5.11 12.71
N LEU A 191 -6.40 4.42 12.59
CA LEU A 191 -5.26 4.83 11.79
C LEU A 191 -5.15 3.93 10.56
N ALA A 192 -4.88 4.52 9.40
CA ALA A 192 -4.69 3.78 8.16
C ALA A 192 -3.42 4.25 7.43
N LEU A 193 -2.70 3.30 6.84
CA LEU A 193 -1.57 3.58 5.97
C LEU A 193 -1.98 3.52 4.50
N GLN A 194 -1.41 4.43 3.72
CA GLN A 194 -1.51 4.46 2.28
C GLN A 194 -0.11 4.32 1.68
N ILE A 195 -0.02 3.60 0.56
CA ILE A 195 1.21 3.46 -0.20
C ILE A 195 1.47 4.77 -0.94
N LEU A 196 2.72 5.22 -0.95
CA LEU A 196 3.11 6.44 -1.66
C LEU A 196 3.02 6.21 -3.17
N GLU A 197 2.41 7.15 -3.89
CA GLU A 197 2.38 7.11 -5.35
C GLU A 197 3.62 7.83 -5.89
N PHE A 198 4.60 7.08 -6.38
CA PHE A 198 5.77 7.62 -7.10
C PHE A 198 6.03 6.82 -8.38
#